data_AF-A0A9D8FF47-F1
#
_entry.id   AF-A0A9D8FF47-F1
#
_cell.length_a   1.000
_cell.length_b   1.000
_cell.length_c   1.000
_cell.angle_alpha   90.00
_cell.angle_beta   90.00
_cell.angle_gamma   90.00
#
_symmetry.space_group_name_H-M   'P 1'
#
loop_
_entity.id
_entity.type
_entity.pdbx_description
1 polymer ?
#
loop_
_entity_poly.entity_id
_entity_poly.type
_entity_poly.pdbx_seq_one_letter_code
_entity_poly.pdbx_strand_id
1 'polypeptide(L)'
;MDKQIYIANKHSKEVHTSNCAWVKRINPKNTLQIDLKNEDLLSYLLKTGYNPCGHCLIKNQDRLDQRKIPITNTKEPLSLTKKDIEVAAYFNWRERGSPIGDELTDWIKAESLLTKR
;
A
#
# COMPACT_ATOMS: atom_id res chain seq x y z
N MET A 1 1.70 0.34 -33.42
CA MET A 1 2.23 0.30 -32.05
C MET A 1 2.88 -1.05 -31.87
N ASP A 2 4.20 -1.09 -31.68
CA ASP A 2 4.91 -2.36 -31.53
C ASP A 2 4.42 -3.12 -30.30
N LYS A 3 4.13 -4.39 -30.50
CA LYS A 3 3.60 -5.28 -29.47
C LYS A 3 4.71 -5.59 -28.46
N GLN A 4 4.70 -4.91 -27.32
CA GLN A 4 5.71 -5.13 -26.29
C GLN A 4 5.47 -6.47 -25.60
N ILE A 5 6.38 -7.43 -25.82
CA ILE A 5 6.38 -8.73 -25.17
C ILE A 5 7.12 -8.63 -23.83
N TYR A 6 6.54 -9.22 -22.79
CA TYR A 6 7.16 -9.36 -21.48
C TYR A 6 7.43 -10.83 -21.15
N ILE A 7 8.43 -11.06 -20.30
CA ILE A 7 8.85 -12.40 -19.90
C ILE A 7 8.88 -12.45 -18.38
N ALA A 8 8.07 -13.32 -17.80
CA ALA A 8 8.05 -13.59 -16.37
C ALA A 8 8.89 -14.81 -16.01
N ASN A 9 9.59 -14.71 -14.88
CA ASN A 9 10.21 -15.82 -14.19
C ASN A 9 9.28 -16.32 -13.08
N LYS A 10 8.69 -17.51 -13.27
CA LYS A 10 7.75 -18.14 -12.32
C LYS A 10 8.35 -18.35 -10.93
N HIS A 11 9.67 -18.53 -10.84
CA HIS A 11 10.39 -18.80 -9.61
C HIS A 11 10.70 -17.52 -8.82
N SER A 12 11.38 -16.54 -9.43
CA SER A 12 11.71 -15.27 -8.75
C SER A 12 10.52 -14.31 -8.66
N LYS A 13 9.42 -14.60 -9.39
CA LYS A 13 8.27 -13.71 -9.53
C LYS A 13 8.61 -12.36 -10.13
N GLU A 14 9.67 -12.28 -10.94
CA GLU A 14 10.04 -11.06 -11.66
C GLU A 14 9.56 -11.07 -13.11
N VAL A 15 9.17 -9.90 -13.62
CA VAL A 15 8.84 -9.66 -15.03
C VAL A 15 9.93 -8.83 -15.67
N HIS A 16 10.27 -9.16 -16.92
CA HIS A 16 11.30 -8.51 -17.70
C HIS A 16 10.77 -8.12 -19.08
N THR A 17 11.41 -7.16 -19.74
CA THR A 17 11.25 -6.98 -21.18
C THR A 17 11.99 -8.10 -21.94
N SER A 18 11.58 -8.41 -23.17
CA SER A 18 12.24 -9.42 -24.00
C SER A 18 13.74 -9.20 -24.18
N ASN A 19 14.19 -7.95 -24.13
CA ASN A 19 15.57 -7.55 -24.38
C ASN A 19 16.42 -7.42 -23.11
N CYS A 20 15.88 -7.76 -21.95
CA CYS A 20 16.63 -7.71 -20.69
C CYS A 20 17.75 -8.76 -20.68
N ALA A 21 18.96 -8.37 -20.27
CA ALA A 21 20.11 -9.28 -20.20
C ALA A 21 19.86 -10.49 -19.28
N TRP A 22 19.01 -10.35 -18.26
CA TRP A 22 18.69 -11.42 -17.32
C TRP A 22 17.75 -12.48 -17.88
N VAL A 23 16.96 -12.16 -18.92
CA VAL A 23 16.07 -13.11 -19.59
C VAL A 23 16.85 -14.32 -20.10
N LYS A 24 18.04 -14.09 -20.67
CA LYS A 24 18.91 -15.15 -21.20
C LYS A 24 19.38 -16.14 -20.12
N ARG A 25 19.27 -15.77 -18.84
CA ARG A 25 19.67 -16.57 -17.68
C ARG A 25 18.50 -17.24 -16.98
N ILE A 26 17.25 -16.96 -17.39
CA ILE A 26 16.07 -17.61 -16.84
C ILE A 26 16.03 -19.04 -17.37
N ASN A 27 15.86 -20.01 -16.47
CA ASN A 27 15.65 -21.40 -16.86
C ASN A 27 14.36 -21.50 -17.70
N PRO A 28 14.38 -22.11 -18.90
CA PRO A 28 13.21 -22.22 -19.78
C PRO A 28 11.95 -22.78 -19.09
N LYS A 29 12.10 -23.68 -18.11
CA LYS A 29 10.98 -24.24 -17.33
C LYS A 29 10.26 -23.18 -16.48
N ASN A 30 10.99 -22.15 -16.04
CA ASN A 30 10.50 -21.05 -15.24
C ASN A 30 10.06 -19.84 -16.08
N THR A 31 10.27 -19.88 -17.40
CA THR A 31 9.91 -18.80 -18.31
C THR A 31 8.40 -18.83 -18.60
N LEU A 32 7.77 -17.66 -18.58
CA LEU A 32 6.40 -17.43 -19.04
C LEU A 32 6.38 -16.18 -19.92
N GLN A 33 5.97 -16.31 -21.18
CA GLN A 33 5.77 -15.16 -22.05
C GLN A 33 4.41 -14.53 -21.76
N ILE A 34 4.39 -13.22 -21.56
CA ILE A 34 3.19 -12.44 -21.27
C ILE A 34 2.90 -11.54 -22.47
N ASP A 35 1.69 -11.67 -22.98
CA ASP A 35 1.13 -10.84 -24.05
C ASP A 35 0.03 -9.94 -23.48
N LEU A 36 0.39 -8.70 -23.21
CA LEU A 36 -0.51 -7.68 -22.67
C LEU A 36 -1.27 -7.01 -23.82
N LYS A 37 -2.31 -7.68 -24.34
CA LYS A 37 -3.09 -7.18 -25.48
C LYS A 37 -3.91 -5.93 -25.12
N ASN A 38 -4.59 -5.96 -23.97
CA ASN A 38 -5.54 -4.92 -23.53
C ASN A 38 -5.38 -4.52 -22.05
N GLU A 39 -4.35 -5.03 -21.36
CA GLU A 39 -4.09 -4.76 -19.95
C GLU A 39 -2.75 -4.04 -19.83
N ASP A 40 -2.66 -3.03 -18.95
CA ASP A 40 -1.39 -2.39 -18.68
C ASP A 40 -0.51 -3.27 -17.76
N LEU A 41 0.81 -3.14 -17.88
CA LEU A 41 1.74 -3.96 -17.12
C LEU A 41 1.59 -3.80 -15.60
N LEU A 42 1.29 -2.61 -15.10
CA LEU A 42 1.15 -2.38 -13.66
C LEU A 42 -0.09 -3.11 -13.10
N SER A 43 -1.21 -3.07 -13.82
CA SER A 43 -2.43 -3.79 -13.47
C SER A 43 -2.19 -5.30 -13.42
N TYR A 44 -1.51 -5.85 -14.43
CA TYR A 44 -1.11 -7.25 -14.44
C TYR A 44 -0.23 -7.62 -13.23
N LEU A 45 0.79 -6.80 -12.94
CA LEU A 45 1.71 -7.04 -11.81
C LEU A 45 0.98 -7.02 -10.46
N LEU A 46 0.08 -6.05 -10.25
CA LEU A 46 -0.73 -5.95 -9.04
C LEU A 46 -1.66 -7.17 -8.87
N LYS A 47 -2.32 -7.60 -9.95
CA LYS A 47 -3.25 -8.73 -9.94
C LYS A 47 -2.55 -10.07 -9.70
N THR A 48 -1.36 -10.25 -10.25
CA THR A 48 -0.64 -11.53 -10.23
C THR A 48 0.39 -11.64 -9.11
N GLY A 49 0.74 -10.54 -8.47
CA GLY A 49 1.76 -10.50 -7.40
C GLY A 49 3.20 -10.62 -7.92
N TYR A 50 3.42 -10.49 -9.23
CA TYR A 50 4.76 -10.40 -9.77
C TYR A 50 5.35 -9.00 -9.54
N ASN A 51 6.68 -8.92 -9.48
CA ASN A 51 7.41 -7.67 -9.39
C ASN A 51 8.07 -7.33 -10.74
N PRO A 52 8.14 -6.05 -11.11
CA PRO A 52 8.89 -5.63 -12.27
C PRO A 52 10.39 -5.76 -11.98
N CYS A 53 11.18 -6.16 -12.97
CA CYS A 53 12.62 -6.18 -12.85
C CYS A 53 13.16 -4.76 -12.60
N GLY A 54 13.91 -4.61 -11.52
CA GLY A 54 14.56 -3.35 -11.12
C GLY A 54 15.67 -2.86 -12.05
N HIS A 55 15.87 -3.48 -13.23
CA HIS A 55 16.80 -2.98 -14.25
C HIS A 55 16.07 -2.57 -15.54
N CYS A 56 15.25 -3.46 -16.12
CA CYS A 56 14.56 -3.16 -17.38
C CYS A 56 13.19 -2.50 -17.18
N LEU A 57 12.66 -2.45 -15.95
CA LEU A 57 11.34 -1.92 -15.62
C LEU A 57 11.35 -1.00 -14.39
N ILE A 58 12.47 -0.31 -14.12
CA ILE A 58 12.65 0.61 -12.96
C ILE A 58 11.46 1.55 -12.78
N LYS A 59 11.02 2.22 -13.86
CA LYS A 59 9.87 3.14 -13.81
C LYS A 59 8.58 2.49 -13.32
N ASN A 60 8.41 1.18 -13.56
CA ASN A 60 7.25 0.43 -13.07
C ASN A 60 7.43 -0.02 -11.63
N GLN A 61 8.66 -0.26 -11.17
CA GLN A 61 8.95 -0.53 -9.77
C GLN A 61 8.55 0.65 -8.90
N ASP A 62 9.01 1.87 -9.23
CA ASP A 62 8.67 3.08 -8.48
C ASP A 62 7.15 3.32 -8.41
N ARG A 63 6.45 3.10 -9.53
CA ARG A 63 4.98 3.27 -9.61
C ARG A 63 4.23 2.17 -8.86
N LEU A 64 4.76 0.94 -8.86
CA LEU A 64 4.18 -0.16 -8.09
C LEU A 64 4.36 0.10 -6.59
N ASP A 65 5.52 0.56 -6.17
CA ASP A 65 5.79 0.91 -4.78
C ASP A 65 4.88 2.04 -4.32
N GLN A 66 4.71 3.11 -5.12
CA GLN A 66 3.73 4.17 -4.85
C GLN A 66 2.29 3.64 -4.71
N ARG A 67 1.89 2.65 -5.50
CA ARG A 67 0.54 2.05 -5.44
C ARG A 67 0.39 1.04 -4.29
N LYS A 68 1.48 0.42 -3.83
CA LYS A 68 1.52 -0.53 -2.71
C LYS A 68 1.59 0.17 -1.36
N ILE A 69 1.99 1.43 -1.29
CA ILE A 69 1.91 2.23 -0.07
C ILE A 69 0.44 2.23 0.38
N PRO A 70 0.11 1.65 1.55
CA PRO A 70 -1.17 1.92 2.19
C PRO A 70 -1.27 3.42 2.33
N ILE A 71 -2.42 4.02 2.02
CA ILE A 71 -2.67 5.44 2.23
C ILE A 71 -2.60 5.70 3.75
N THR A 72 -1.40 5.83 4.30
CA THR A 72 -1.13 6.14 5.71
C THR A 72 -0.10 7.26 5.82
N ASN A 73 0.14 8.00 4.73
CA ASN A 73 1.11 9.08 4.72
C ASN A 73 0.70 10.22 3.77
N THR A 74 -0.53 10.69 3.92
CA THR A 74 -0.84 12.11 3.65
C THR A 74 -0.80 12.82 4.99
N LYS A 75 0.00 13.89 5.06
CA LYS A 75 -0.06 14.92 6.10
C LYS A 75 -1.37 15.73 5.96
N GLU A 76 -2.50 15.05 5.95
CA GLU A 76 -3.77 15.67 6.31
C GLU A 76 -3.85 15.57 7.83
N PRO A 77 -4.26 16.63 8.55
CA PRO A 77 -4.62 16.45 9.95
C PRO A 77 -5.65 15.33 9.96
N LEU A 78 -5.43 14.25 10.72
CA LEU A 78 -6.50 13.30 11.01
C LEU A 78 -7.67 14.14 11.49
N SER A 79 -8.71 14.28 10.66
CA SER A 79 -9.93 14.93 11.11
C SER A 79 -10.44 14.00 12.21
N LEU A 80 -10.18 14.39 13.45
CA LEU A 80 -10.60 13.65 14.62
C LEU A 80 -12.09 13.42 14.48
N THR A 81 -12.46 12.16 14.30
CA THR A 81 -13.86 11.82 14.15
C THR A 81 -14.48 11.92 15.54
N LYS A 82 -15.79 12.20 15.59
CA LYS A 82 -16.55 12.17 16.85
C LYS A 82 -16.30 10.87 17.64
N LYS A 83 -16.11 9.77 16.91
CA LYS A 83 -15.83 8.44 17.46
C LYS A 83 -14.48 8.35 18.17
N ASP A 84 -13.46 9.08 17.70
CA ASP A 84 -12.15 9.12 18.35
C ASP A 84 -12.23 9.87 19.69
N ILE A 85 -13.04 10.92 19.74
CA ILE A 85 -13.31 11.70 20.96
C ILE A 85 -14.12 10.84 21.95
N GLU A 86 -15.15 10.14 21.49
CA GLU A 86 -15.95 9.21 22.30
C GLU A 86 -15.09 8.11 22.94
N VAL A 87 -14.21 7.49 22.16
CA VAL A 87 -13.30 6.44 22.65
C VAL A 87 -12.33 7.00 23.69
N ALA A 88 -11.75 8.17 23.44
CA ALA A 88 -10.84 8.81 24.39
C ALA A 88 -11.56 9.24 25.69
N ALA A 89 -12.79 9.75 25.60
CA ALA A 89 -13.62 10.08 26.76
C ALA A 89 -13.95 8.83 27.59
N TYR A 90 -14.28 7.72 26.94
CA TYR A 90 -14.50 6.43 27.62
C TYR A 90 -13.27 5.94 28.38
N PHE A 91 -12.08 6.02 27.79
CA PHE A 91 -10.85 5.62 28.48
C PHE A 91 -10.51 6.55 29.65
N ASN A 92 -10.69 7.87 29.49
CA ASN A 92 -10.54 8.84 30.59
C ASN A 92 -11.48 8.51 31.77
N TRP A 93 -12.75 8.22 31.47
CA TRP A 93 -13.74 7.82 32.47
C TRP A 93 -13.31 6.53 33.19
N ARG A 94 -12.88 5.52 32.42
CA ARG A 94 -12.42 4.23 32.95
C ARG A 94 -11.20 4.38 33.86
N GLU A 95 -10.22 5.18 33.47
CA GLU A 95 -8.99 5.40 34.24
C GLU A 95 -9.24 6.12 35.57
N ARG A 96 -10.23 7.03 35.62
CA ARG A 96 -10.60 7.69 36.88
C ARG A 96 -11.16 6.70 37.91
N GLY A 97 -11.75 5.58 37.47
CA GLY A 97 -12.31 4.57 38.37
C GLY A 97 -13.50 5.04 39.22
N SER A 98 -14.09 6.20 38.91
CA SER A 98 -15.28 6.74 39.60
C SER A 98 -16.50 6.62 38.69
N PRO A 99 -17.55 5.88 39.09
CA PRO A 99 -18.77 5.73 38.29
C PRO A 99 -19.61 7.01 38.27
N ILE A 100 -19.39 7.93 39.22
CA ILE A 100 -20.01 9.26 39.25
C ILE A 100 -19.01 10.21 38.62
N GLY A 101 -19.30 10.57 37.38
CA GLY A 101 -18.47 11.42 36.56
C GLY A 101 -19.33 12.17 35.57
N ASP A 102 -19.06 13.45 35.40
CA ASP A 102 -19.68 14.26 34.39
C ASP A 102 -19.10 13.90 33.01
N GLU A 103 -19.94 13.36 32.13
CA GLU A 103 -19.60 12.97 30.75
C GLU A 103 -18.97 14.12 29.97
N LEU A 104 -19.42 15.36 30.25
CA LEU A 104 -18.91 16.56 29.61
C LEU A 104 -17.44 16.83 29.98
N THR A 105 -17.06 16.55 31.23
CA THR A 105 -15.67 16.71 31.70
C THR A 105 -14.73 15.73 30.99
N ASP A 106 -15.16 14.49 30.80
CA ASP A 106 -14.36 13.46 30.11
C ASP A 106 -14.27 13.73 28.59
N TRP A 107 -15.33 14.27 28.00
CA TRP A 107 -15.38 14.75 26.62
C TRP A 107 -14.41 15.91 26.37
N ILE A 108 -14.49 16.98 27.18
CA ILE A 108 -13.65 18.18 27.04
C ILE A 108 -12.17 17.80 27.18
N LYS A 109 -11.84 16.89 28.13
CA LYS A 109 -10.47 16.40 28.30
C LYS A 109 -10.00 15.65 27.05
N ALA A 110 -10.83 14.77 26.48
CA ALA A 110 -10.53 14.06 25.25
C ALA A 110 -10.30 15.01 24.07
N GLU A 111 -11.19 15.99 23.86
CA GLU A 111 -11.01 17.02 22.84
C GLU A 111 -9.68 17.78 23.02
N SER A 112 -9.34 18.17 24.25
CA SER A 112 -8.11 18.93 24.54
C SER A 112 -6.82 18.14 24.31
N LEU A 113 -6.84 16.82 24.53
CA LEU A 113 -5.69 15.94 24.30
C LEU A 113 -5.47 15.69 22.81
N LEU A 114 -6.56 15.65 22.03
CA LEU A 114 -6.52 15.30 20.63
C LEU A 114 -6.27 16.54 19.74
N THR A 115 -6.65 17.74 20.19
CA THR A 115 -6.42 19.01 19.48
C THR A 115 -5.05 19.66 19.72
N LYS A 116 -4.28 19.23 20.74
CA LYS A 116 -2.96 19.79 21.09
C LYS A 116 -1.76 19.19 20.31
N ARG A 117 -1.96 18.64 19.11
CA ARG A 117 -0.88 18.09 18.28
C ARG A 117 -0.38 19.09 17.23
#